data_AF-A0A817J6B8-F1
#
_entry.id   AF-A0A817J6B8-F1
#
_cell.length_a   1.000
_cell.length_b   1.000
_cell.length_c   1.000
_cell.angle_alpha   90.00
_cell.angle_beta   90.00
_cell.angle_gamma   90.00
#
_symmetry.space_group_name_H-M   'P 1'
#
loop_
_entity.id
_entity.type
_entity.pdbx_description
1 polymer ?
#
loop_
_entity_poly.entity_id
_entity_poly.type
_entity_poly.pdbx_seq_one_letter_code
_entity_poly.pdbx_strand_id
1 'polypeptide(L)'
;CPFPQTTIYGTSKHAIQGFFLNLARELRISKPYQNRVTTTVAILGLIATESALSATDTGLHLLAADVRKTVQAIIAAGVYGQTRLFYPYYLAIIPPLYYIFSPLFELLARLGS
;
A
#
# COMPACT_ATOMS: atom_id res chain seq x y z
N CYS A 1 2.78 4.06 -10.09
CA CYS A 1 1.56 3.23 -9.98
C CYS A 1 1.18 2.76 -11.37
N PRO A 2 1.28 1.45 -11.69
CA PRO A 2 1.07 0.92 -13.03
C PRO A 2 -0.43 0.66 -13.32
N PHE A 3 -1.32 1.56 -12.90
CA PHE A 3 -2.76 1.45 -13.12
C PHE A 3 -3.24 2.69 -13.88
N PRO A 4 -3.47 2.59 -15.20
CA PRO A 4 -3.71 3.76 -16.06
C PRO A 4 -4.97 4.53 -15.67
N GLN A 5 -6.00 3.84 -15.18
CA GLN A 5 -7.28 4.43 -14.79
C GLN A 5 -7.27 5.11 -13.41
N THR A 6 -6.22 4.91 -12.61
CA THR A 6 -6.16 5.43 -11.23
C THR A 6 -5.00 6.40 -11.04
N THR A 7 -4.60 7.12 -12.09
CA THR A 7 -3.42 8.00 -12.06
C THR A 7 -3.54 9.10 -11.01
N ILE A 8 -4.67 9.83 -10.99
CA ILE A 8 -4.93 10.91 -10.00
C ILE A 8 -5.02 10.34 -8.58
N TYR A 9 -5.75 9.24 -8.41
CA TYR A 9 -5.84 8.54 -7.13
C TYR A 9 -4.44 8.12 -6.62
N GLY A 10 -3.62 7.57 -7.52
CA GLY A 10 -2.27 7.11 -7.23
C GLY A 10 -1.34 8.26 -6.82
N THR A 11 -1.37 9.40 -7.51
CA THR A 11 -0.53 10.55 -7.16
C THR A 11 -0.92 11.15 -5.81
N SER A 12 -2.21 11.32 -5.54
CA SER A 12 -2.68 11.81 -4.24
C SER A 12 -2.31 10.87 -3.09
N LYS A 13 -2.51 9.55 -3.26
CA LYS A 13 -2.12 8.56 -2.24
C LYS A 13 -0.60 8.50 -2.04
N HIS A 14 0.19 8.68 -3.10
CA HIS A 14 1.64 8.76 -3.01
C HIS A 14 2.10 10.02 -2.25
N ALA A 15 1.49 11.18 -2.51
CA ALA A 15 1.79 12.42 -1.80
C ALA A 15 1.48 12.30 -0.30
N ILE A 16 0.32 11.73 0.05
CA ILE A 16 -0.06 11.45 1.45
C ILE A 16 0.97 10.54 2.11
N GLN A 17 1.39 9.47 1.44
CA GLN A 17 2.40 8.56 1.97
C GLN A 17 3.72 9.30 2.25
N GLY A 18 4.24 10.08 1.30
CA GLY A 18 5.47 10.85 1.49
C GLY A 18 5.40 11.83 2.65
N PHE A 19 4.29 12.58 2.73
CA PHE A 19 4.05 13.55 3.80
C PHE A 19 4.07 12.91 5.19
N PHE A 20 3.23 11.90 5.42
CA PHE A 20 3.11 11.29 6.76
C PHE A 20 4.35 10.50 7.18
N LEU A 21 5.09 9.93 6.23
CA LEU A 21 6.36 9.27 6.54
C LEU A 21 7.45 10.26 6.93
N ASN A 22 7.49 11.43 6.27
CA ASN A 22 8.42 12.47 6.66
C ASN A 22 8.04 13.07 8.02
N LEU A 23 6.75 13.32 8.25
CA LEU A 23 6.22 13.75 9.55
C LEU A 23 6.57 12.75 10.65
N ALA A 24 6.41 11.43 10.42
CA ALA A 24 6.78 10.40 11.39
C ALA A 24 8.28 10.45 11.74
N ARG A 25 9.13 10.76 10.75
CA ARG A 25 10.58 10.92 10.93
C ARG A 25 10.90 12.17 11.75
N GLU A 26 10.28 13.30 11.42
CA GLU A 26 10.44 14.57 12.15
C GLU A 26 9.97 14.43 13.60
N LEU A 27 8.81 13.83 13.86
CA LEU A 27 8.31 13.56 15.20
C LEU A 27 9.27 12.71 16.04
N ARG A 28 9.92 11.71 15.41
CA ARG A 28 10.94 10.87 16.07
C ARG A 28 12.21 11.65 16.43
N ILE A 29 12.64 12.58 15.57
CA ILE A 29 13.87 13.35 15.76
C ILE A 29 13.65 14.50 16.76
N SER A 30 12.54 15.24 16.63
CA SER A 30 12.32 16.49 17.35
C SER A 30 11.78 16.31 18.78
N LYS A 31 11.10 15.21 19.10
CA LYS A 31 10.49 15.00 20.43
C LYS A 31 10.67 13.56 20.95
N PRO A 32 11.89 13.14 21.31
CA PRO A 32 12.11 11.81 21.88
C PRO A 32 11.36 11.56 23.21
N TYR A 33 10.99 12.61 23.96
CA TYR A 33 10.40 12.50 25.31
C TYR A 33 9.07 13.23 25.54
N GLN A 34 8.47 13.89 24.53
CA GLN A 34 7.24 14.68 24.70
C GLN A 34 6.15 14.22 23.73
N ASN A 35 5.12 13.55 24.29
CA ASN A 35 3.94 12.97 23.63
C ASN A 35 4.28 11.98 22.50
N ARG A 36 4.19 10.68 22.80
CA ARG A 36 4.39 9.54 21.87
C ARG A 36 3.27 9.48 20.82
N VAL A 37 3.21 10.46 19.95
CA VAL A 37 2.30 10.45 18.79
C VAL A 37 2.93 9.56 17.73
N THR A 38 2.27 8.45 17.43
CA THR A 38 2.66 7.54 16.34
C THR A 38 1.74 7.72 15.15
N THR A 39 2.32 7.80 13.96
CA THR A 39 1.58 7.80 12.70
C THR A 39 1.75 6.46 11.99
N THR A 40 0.64 5.90 11.53
CA THR A 40 0.59 4.64 10.78
C THR A 40 0.04 4.90 9.39
N VAL A 41 0.83 4.60 8.35
CA VAL A 41 0.39 4.68 6.96
C VAL A 41 0.01 3.28 6.48
N ALA A 42 -1.28 3.06 6.23
CA ALA A 42 -1.80 1.80 5.70
C ALA A 42 -1.78 1.79 4.17
N ILE A 43 -1.04 0.85 3.60
CA ILE A 43 -0.91 0.58 2.18
C ILE A 43 -1.78 -0.63 1.88
N LEU A 44 -2.95 -0.36 1.30
CA LEU A 44 -4.02 -1.32 1.13
C LEU A 44 -4.12 -1.76 -0.34
N GLY A 45 -4.32 -3.05 -0.54
CA GLY A 45 -4.71 -3.61 -1.84
C GLY A 45 -6.19 -3.44 -2.09
N LEU A 46 -6.73 -4.22 -3.03
CA LEU A 46 -8.16 -4.27 -3.24
C LEU A 46 -8.85 -4.88 -2.00
N ILE A 47 -9.83 -4.17 -1.44
CA ILE A 47 -10.65 -4.62 -0.31
C ILE A 47 -12.07 -4.84 -0.84
N ALA A 48 -12.73 -5.90 -0.39
CA ALA A 48 -14.08 -6.28 -0.78
C ALA A 48 -15.16 -5.36 -0.17
N THR A 49 -15.04 -4.04 -0.35
CA THR A 49 -16.11 -3.08 -0.02
C THR A 49 -17.05 -2.95 -1.21
N GLU A 50 -18.33 -2.62 -0.95
CA GLU A 50 -19.34 -2.42 -1.98
C GLU A 50 -18.86 -1.42 -3.06
N SER A 51 -18.35 -0.26 -2.64
CA SER A 51 -17.85 0.76 -3.55
C SER A 51 -16.64 0.31 -4.37
N ALA A 52 -15.73 -0.48 -3.79
CA ALA A 52 -14.56 -0.97 -4.51
C ALA A 52 -14.97 -2.03 -5.54
N LEU A 53 -15.83 -2.97 -5.16
CA LEU A 53 -16.33 -4.01 -6.06
C LEU A 53 -17.08 -3.41 -7.26
N SER A 54 -17.96 -2.43 -7.01
CA SER A 54 -18.67 -1.71 -8.08
C SER A 54 -17.74 -0.91 -8.99
N ALA A 55 -16.61 -0.40 -8.48
CA ALA A 55 -15.63 0.35 -9.27
C ALA A 55 -14.65 -0.56 -10.05
N THR A 56 -14.48 -1.82 -9.64
CA THR A 56 -13.56 -2.80 -10.26
C THR A 56 -14.22 -3.78 -11.22
N ASP A 57 -15.50 -3.61 -11.53
CA ASP A 57 -16.28 -4.48 -12.42
C ASP A 57 -15.88 -4.38 -13.92
N THR A 58 -14.64 -3.97 -14.19
CA THR A 58 -14.08 -3.69 -15.53
C THR A 58 -13.31 -4.88 -16.12
N GLY A 59 -13.50 -6.10 -15.60
CA GLY A 59 -12.96 -7.34 -16.17
C GLY A 59 -11.59 -7.79 -15.63
N LEU A 60 -11.04 -7.10 -14.63
CA LEU A 60 -9.79 -7.50 -13.96
C LEU A 60 -10.14 -8.29 -12.68
N HIS A 61 -10.00 -9.61 -12.72
CA HIS A 61 -10.17 -10.48 -11.54
C HIS A 61 -9.02 -10.30 -10.55
N LEU A 62 -9.06 -9.22 -9.77
CA LEU A 62 -8.16 -9.00 -8.64
C LEU A 62 -8.70 -9.70 -7.39
N LEU A 63 -7.82 -10.34 -6.64
CA LEU A 63 -8.16 -10.90 -5.33
C LEU A 63 -8.47 -9.76 -4.35
N ALA A 64 -9.75 -9.61 -4.01
CA ALA A 64 -10.21 -8.67 -3.00
C ALA A 64 -10.05 -9.26 -1.59
N ALA A 65 -9.40 -8.51 -0.70
CA ALA A 65 -9.24 -8.92 0.68
C ALA A 65 -10.50 -8.61 1.52
N ASP A 66 -10.77 -9.44 2.53
CA ASP A 66 -11.92 -9.26 3.41
C ASP A 66 -11.85 -7.95 4.22
N VAL A 67 -12.99 -7.25 4.31
CA VAL A 67 -13.09 -5.95 4.99
C VAL A 67 -12.77 -6.08 6.48
N ARG A 68 -13.34 -7.07 7.17
CA ARG A 68 -13.20 -7.22 8.63
C ARG A 68 -11.74 -7.50 9.00
N LYS A 69 -11.09 -8.41 8.28
CA LYS A 69 -9.66 -8.71 8.48
C LYS A 69 -8.77 -7.50 8.19
N THR A 70 -9.12 -6.70 7.17
CA THR A 70 -8.38 -5.48 6.85
C THR A 70 -8.46 -4.45 7.98
N VAL A 71 -9.67 -4.20 8.50
CA VAL A 71 -9.90 -3.28 9.62
C VAL A 71 -9.14 -3.74 10.86
N GLN A 72 -9.18 -5.04 11.17
CA GLN A 72 -8.43 -5.60 12.29
C GLN A 72 -6.92 -5.36 12.15
N ALA A 73 -6.36 -5.55 10.95
CA ALA A 73 -4.95 -5.29 10.68
C ALA A 73 -4.59 -3.80 10.85
N ILE A 74 -5.46 -2.87 10.41
CA ILE A 74 -5.28 -1.42 10.59
C ILE A 74 -5.24 -1.05 12.07
N ILE A 75 -6.22 -1.52 12.85
CA ILE A 75 -6.30 -1.24 14.28
C ILE A 75 -5.07 -1.81 14.99
N ALA A 76 -4.71 -3.06 14.71
CA ALA A 76 -3.54 -3.70 15.29
C ALA A 76 -2.26 -2.90 14.96
N ALA A 77 -2.05 -2.49 13.71
CA ALA A 77 -0.89 -1.69 13.32
C ALA A 77 -0.80 -0.35 14.07
N GLY A 78 -1.94 0.32 14.28
CA GLY A 78 -2.03 1.55 15.07
C GLY A 78 -1.66 1.32 16.53
N VAL A 79 -2.19 0.26 17.15
CA VAL A 79 -1.89 -0.11 18.55
C VAL A 79 -0.41 -0.47 18.72
N TYR A 80 0.18 -1.19 17.78
CA TYR A 80 1.60 -1.54 17.80
C TYR A 80 2.54 -0.36 17.44
N GLY A 81 2.01 0.79 17.05
CA GLY A 81 2.81 1.94 16.63
C GLY A 81 3.62 1.67 15.35
N GLN A 82 3.13 0.80 14.48
CA GLN A 82 3.79 0.49 13.20
C GLN A 82 3.68 1.69 12.27
N THR A 83 4.81 2.13 11.68
CA THR A 83 4.81 3.28 10.77
C THR A 83 4.19 2.97 9.41
N ARG A 84 4.30 1.71 8.95
CA ARG A 84 3.75 1.25 7.68
C ARG A 84 3.06 -0.09 7.87
N LEU A 85 1.85 -0.22 7.34
CA LEU A 85 1.12 -1.47 7.24
C LEU A 85 0.94 -1.81 5.76
N PHE A 86 1.25 -3.04 5.36
CA PHE A 86 0.93 -3.57 4.03
C PHE A 86 -0.14 -4.64 4.17
N TYR A 87 -1.31 -4.43 3.55
CA TYR A 87 -2.38 -5.42 3.62
C TYR A 87 -3.11 -5.53 2.28
N PRO A 88 -3.21 -6.73 1.69
CA PRO A 88 -2.58 -7.99 2.11
C PRO A 88 -1.04 -7.97 2.02
N TYR A 89 -0.37 -8.83 2.80
CA TYR A 89 1.08 -8.79 3.02
C TYR A 89 1.93 -8.89 1.75
N TYR A 90 1.43 -9.57 0.72
CA TYR A 90 2.15 -9.77 -0.54
C TYR A 90 2.45 -8.44 -1.26
N LEU A 91 1.71 -7.37 -0.98
CA LEU A 91 1.99 -6.03 -1.50
C LEU A 91 3.36 -5.48 -1.07
N ALA A 92 3.91 -5.96 0.04
CA ALA A 92 5.26 -5.61 0.45
C ALA A 92 6.34 -6.32 -0.41
N ILE A 93 6.00 -7.46 -1.01
CA ILE A 93 6.94 -8.37 -1.68
C ILE A 93 6.96 -8.13 -3.19
N ILE A 94 5.81 -7.85 -3.80
CA ILE A 94 5.68 -7.70 -5.25
C ILE A 94 6.57 -6.56 -5.81
N PRO A 95 6.59 -5.34 -5.24
CA PRO A 95 7.42 -4.25 -5.78
C PRO A 95 8.94 -4.54 -5.79
N PRO A 96 9.56 -5.02 -4.69
CA PRO A 96 10.98 -5.36 -4.72
C PRO A 96 11.26 -6.58 -5.62
N LEU A 97 10.35 -7.56 -5.69
CA LEU A 97 10.50 -8.71 -6.58
C LEU A 97 10.54 -8.27 -8.05
N TYR A 98 9.63 -7.38 -8.45
CA TYR A 98 9.62 -6.80 -9.80
C TYR A 98 10.92 -6.07 -10.11
N TYR A 99 11.43 -5.28 -9.16
CA TYR A 99 12.67 -4.52 -9.37
C TYR A 99 13.90 -5.43 -9.53
N ILE A 100 14.01 -6.49 -8.71
CA ILE A 100 15.13 -7.44 -8.76
C ILE A 100 15.10 -8.27 -10.06
N PHE A 101 13.91 -8.73 -10.47
CA PHE A 101 13.73 -9.59 -11.63
C PHE A 101 13.34 -8.84 -12.91
N SER A 102 13.41 -7.51 -12.93
CA SER A 102 13.11 -6.68 -14.11
C SER A 102 13.75 -7.23 -15.41
N PRO A 103 15.05 -7.57 -15.45
CA PRO A 103 15.65 -8.11 -16.68
C PRO A 103 15.09 -9.49 -17.09
N LEU A 104 14.68 -10.32 -16.12
CA LEU A 104 14.06 -11.61 -16.39
C LEU A 104 12.63 -11.44 -16.94
N PHE A 105 11.85 -10.53 -16.35
CA PHE A 105 10.49 -10.23 -16.82
C PHE A 105 10.50 -9.64 -18.23
N GLU A 106 11.47 -8.78 -18.56
CA GLU A 106 11.65 -8.25 -19.91
C GLU A 106 12.01 -9.36 -20.92
N LEU A 107 12.85 -10.31 -20.52
CA LEU A 107 13.26 -11.42 -21.37
C LEU A 107 12.11 -12.41 -21.64
N LEU A 108 11.29 -12.69 -20.62
CA LEU A 108 10.07 -13.49 -20.75
C LEU A 108 9.01 -12.80 -21.62
N ALA A 109 8.84 -11.49 -21.48
CA ALA A 109 7.92 -10.71 -22.31
C ALA A 109 8.33 -10.70 -23.80
N ARG A 110 9.63 -10.75 -24.08
CA ARG A 110 10.17 -10.85 -25.45
C ARG A 110 10.07 -12.24 -26.07
N LEU A 111 10.11 -13.31 -25.27
CA LEU A 111 9.96 -14.69 -25.73
C LEU A 111 8.49 -15.10 -25.94
N GLY A 112 7.55 -14.37 -25.34
CA GLY A 112 6.11 -14.60 -25.47
C GLY A 112 5.42 -13.78 -26.58
N SER A 113 6.18 -13.00 -27.37
CA SER A 113 5.75 -12.26 -28.56
C SER A 113 6.31 -12.91 -29.82
#